data_AF-A0A965IW42-F1
#
_entry.id   AF-A0A965IW42-F1
#
_cell.length_a   1.000
_cell.length_b   1.000
_cell.length_c   1.000
_cell.angle_alpha   90.00
_cell.angle_beta   90.00
_cell.angle_gamma   90.00
#
_symmetry.space_group_name_H-M   'P 1'
#
loop_
_entity.id
_entity.type
_entity.pdbx_description
1 polymer ?
#
loop_
_entity_poly.entity_id
_entity_poly.type
_entity_poly.pdbx_seq_one_letter_code
_entity_poly.pdbx_strand_id
1 'polypeptide(L)'
;GSPAVFRRARTMAPPRKPPERRQRTNTPDIGVVVALPASSPAVPAPDPTWRSEVVEAWNDFWCSPLAGPGVMKATDAPALRRLFAYRSRLLVALEAMDAEPIVLGSTGQPTMSPWAAEVHRLEAAIAKLEQQFGLTPMARLKLGVTYEEGVSLAHRNAQLLEAFRTAQS
;
A
#
# COMPACT_ATOMS: atom_id res chain seq x y z
N GLY A 1 58.85 31.10 -15.97
CA GLY A 1 58.58 31.29 -14.54
C GLY A 1 57.34 32.15 -14.38
N SER A 2 56.55 31.85 -13.35
CA SER A 2 55.29 32.49 -12.89
C SER A 2 53.97 31.97 -13.51
N PRO A 3 53.11 31.29 -12.71
CA PRO A 3 51.76 30.93 -13.11
C PRO A 3 50.74 31.99 -12.67
N ALA A 4 49.76 32.30 -13.54
CA ALA A 4 48.64 33.16 -13.21
C ALA A 4 47.51 32.36 -12.55
N VAL A 5 47.16 32.77 -11.34
CA VAL A 5 46.10 32.22 -10.50
C VAL A 5 44.73 32.70 -11.01
N PHE A 6 43.88 31.79 -11.50
CA PHE A 6 42.48 32.10 -11.81
C PHE A 6 41.62 32.00 -10.54
N ARG A 7 41.20 33.15 -10.00
CA ARG A 7 40.10 33.24 -9.02
C ARG A 7 38.77 32.91 -9.71
N ARG A 8 38.07 31.86 -9.25
CA ARG A 8 36.67 31.60 -9.63
C ARG A 8 35.75 32.65 -9.00
N ALA A 9 35.07 33.43 -9.84
CA ALA A 9 33.95 34.27 -9.44
C ALA A 9 32.74 33.39 -9.06
N ARG A 10 32.04 33.72 -7.97
CA ARG A 10 30.77 33.11 -7.57
C ARG A 10 29.71 33.40 -8.64
N THR A 11 29.19 32.38 -9.31
CA THR A 11 28.09 32.49 -10.26
C THR A 11 26.81 32.84 -9.51
N MET A 12 26.36 34.09 -9.62
CA MET A 12 25.09 34.57 -9.10
C MET A 12 23.95 33.97 -9.93
N ALA A 13 22.89 33.45 -9.27
CA ALA A 13 21.72 32.93 -9.95
C ALA A 13 21.03 34.03 -10.79
N PRO A 14 20.51 33.71 -11.99
CA PRO A 14 19.90 34.72 -12.86
C PRO A 14 18.65 35.32 -12.21
N PRO A 15 18.40 36.63 -12.39
CA PRO A 15 17.26 37.31 -11.79
C PRO A 15 15.94 36.71 -12.27
N ARG A 16 14.98 36.57 -11.34
CA ARG A 16 13.62 36.10 -11.64
C ARG A 16 12.98 37.04 -12.67
N LYS A 17 12.36 36.45 -13.72
CA LYS A 17 11.68 37.21 -14.77
C LYS A 17 10.63 38.16 -14.16
N PRO A 18 10.52 39.41 -14.69
CA PRO A 18 9.56 40.40 -14.24
C PRO A 18 8.11 39.87 -14.35
N PRO A 19 7.21 40.32 -13.45
CA PRO A 19 5.87 39.77 -13.29
C PRO A 19 5.05 39.77 -14.59
N GLU A 20 5.27 40.76 -15.45
CA GLU A 20 4.60 40.94 -16.75
C GLU A 20 4.87 39.82 -17.78
N ARG A 21 5.99 39.09 -17.64
CA ARG A 21 6.39 38.02 -18.56
C ARG A 21 5.99 36.62 -18.09
N ARG A 22 5.21 36.52 -17.01
CA ARG A 22 4.70 35.24 -16.52
C ARG A 22 3.53 34.83 -17.41
N GLN A 23 3.72 33.77 -18.20
CA GLN A 23 2.62 33.13 -18.90
C GLN A 23 1.63 32.58 -17.86
N ARG A 24 0.37 33.00 -17.97
CA ARG A 24 -0.74 32.47 -17.17
C ARG A 24 -0.98 31.02 -17.56
N THR A 25 -0.62 30.09 -16.68
CA THR A 25 -1.11 28.71 -16.78
C THR A 25 -2.56 28.74 -16.31
N ASN A 26 -3.51 28.76 -17.24
CA ASN A 26 -4.92 28.52 -16.92
C ASN A 26 -5.04 27.07 -16.46
N THR A 27 -5.05 26.85 -15.14
CA THR A 27 -5.48 25.58 -14.56
C THR A 27 -6.99 25.47 -14.78
N PRO A 28 -7.49 24.46 -15.51
CA PRO A 28 -8.92 24.28 -15.66
C PRO A 28 -9.55 24.00 -14.29
N ASP A 29 -10.68 24.66 -14.03
CA ASP A 29 -11.45 24.57 -12.80
C ASP A 29 -12.11 23.19 -12.72
N ILE A 30 -11.63 22.35 -11.80
CA ILE A 30 -12.17 21.00 -11.60
C ILE A 30 -13.34 21.16 -10.63
N GLY A 31 -14.56 21.10 -11.17
CA GLY A 31 -15.81 21.32 -10.45
C GLY A 31 -15.99 20.43 -9.20
N VAL A 32 -16.90 20.88 -8.34
CA VAL A 32 -17.27 20.27 -7.05
C VAL A 32 -17.56 18.78 -7.19
N VAL A 33 -16.76 17.95 -6.51
CA VAL A 33 -16.98 16.51 -6.40
C VAL A 33 -18.13 16.28 -5.43
N VAL A 34 -19.32 16.00 -5.97
CA VAL A 34 -20.46 15.54 -5.18
C VAL A 34 -20.15 14.11 -4.71
N ALA A 35 -20.00 13.94 -3.40
CA ALA A 35 -19.90 12.62 -2.79
C ALA A 35 -21.25 11.90 -2.94
N LEU A 36 -21.33 10.98 -3.89
CA LEU A 36 -22.47 10.07 -4.00
C LEU A 36 -22.53 9.18 -2.75
N PRO A 37 -23.74 8.82 -2.26
CA PRO A 37 -23.87 7.88 -1.15
C PRO A 37 -23.19 6.58 -1.55
N ALA A 38 -22.24 6.15 -0.73
CA ALA A 38 -21.47 4.95 -1.00
C ALA A 38 -22.41 3.74 -1.06
N SER A 39 -22.60 3.20 -2.27
CA SER A 39 -23.15 1.87 -2.44
C SER A 39 -22.24 0.91 -1.66
N SER A 40 -22.81 0.17 -0.69
CA SER A 40 -22.04 -0.84 0.06
C SER A 40 -21.32 -1.72 -0.97
N PRO A 41 -19.97 -1.82 -0.92
CA PRO A 41 -19.27 -2.64 -1.89
C PRO A 41 -19.82 -4.06 -1.78
N ALA A 42 -20.36 -4.58 -2.89
CA ALA A 42 -20.80 -5.96 -2.95
C ALA A 42 -19.60 -6.84 -2.60
N VAL A 43 -19.73 -7.65 -1.54
CA VAL A 43 -18.66 -8.54 -1.08
C VAL A 43 -18.24 -9.42 -2.26
N PRO A 44 -16.97 -9.35 -2.71
CA PRO A 44 -16.53 -10.17 -3.82
C PRO A 44 -16.59 -11.65 -3.41
N ALA A 45 -17.05 -12.50 -4.33
CA ALA A 45 -17.16 -13.93 -4.06
C ALA A 45 -15.77 -14.53 -3.72
N PRO A 46 -15.67 -15.34 -2.65
CA PRO A 46 -14.45 -16.07 -2.32
C PRO A 46 -14.13 -17.10 -3.42
N ASP A 47 -12.89 -17.54 -3.48
CA ASP A 47 -12.50 -18.62 -4.40
C ASP A 47 -12.97 -19.98 -3.84
N PRO A 48 -13.70 -20.80 -4.61
CA PRO A 48 -14.21 -22.08 -4.13
C PRO A 48 -13.09 -23.11 -3.86
N THR A 49 -11.86 -22.87 -4.35
CA THR A 49 -10.71 -23.75 -4.09
C THR A 49 -10.07 -23.50 -2.72
N TRP A 50 -10.46 -22.43 -2.03
CA TRP A 50 -9.92 -22.12 -0.72
C TRP A 50 -10.45 -23.05 0.37
N ARG A 51 -9.62 -23.26 1.39
CA ARG A 51 -10.02 -23.92 2.62
C ARG A 51 -11.16 -23.15 3.29
N SER A 52 -12.10 -23.88 3.91
CA SER A 52 -13.29 -23.33 4.57
C SER A 52 -12.96 -22.19 5.55
N GLU A 53 -11.90 -22.36 6.32
CA GLU A 53 -11.39 -21.43 7.32
C GLU A 53 -10.95 -20.10 6.68
N VAL A 54 -10.44 -20.17 5.45
CA VAL A 54 -10.01 -18.99 4.69
C VAL A 54 -11.19 -18.30 4.03
N VAL A 55 -12.19 -19.07 3.58
CA VAL A 55 -13.47 -18.55 3.09
C VAL A 55 -14.20 -17.78 4.20
N GLU A 56 -14.24 -18.34 5.41
CA GLU A 56 -14.80 -17.66 6.59
C GLU A 56 -14.04 -16.36 6.88
N ALA A 57 -12.71 -16.42 6.99
CA ALA A 57 -11.88 -15.24 7.21
C ALA A 57 -12.04 -14.17 6.11
N TRP A 58 -12.30 -14.57 4.86
CA TRP A 58 -12.59 -13.65 3.77
C TRP A 58 -13.90 -12.91 4.00
N ASN A 59 -14.97 -13.63 4.37
CA ASN A 59 -16.26 -13.03 4.67
C ASN A 59 -16.17 -12.10 5.88
N ASP A 60 -15.49 -12.53 6.94
CA ASP A 60 -15.26 -11.72 8.15
C ASP A 60 -14.50 -10.43 7.84
N PHE A 61 -13.49 -10.49 6.96
CA PHE A 61 -12.77 -9.29 6.53
C PHE A 61 -13.71 -8.27 5.89
N TRP A 62 -14.60 -8.70 4.99
CA TRP A 62 -15.56 -7.81 4.33
C TRP A 62 -16.68 -7.31 5.25
N CYS A 63 -16.98 -8.03 6.33
CA CYS A 63 -17.85 -7.57 7.41
C CYS A 63 -17.15 -6.61 8.39
N SER A 64 -15.83 -6.50 8.34
CA SER A 64 -15.05 -5.69 9.27
C SER A 64 -15.00 -4.20 8.86
N PRO A 65 -14.73 -3.28 9.81
CA PRO A 65 -14.51 -1.87 9.50
C PRO A 65 -13.36 -1.60 8.51
N LEU A 66 -12.44 -2.55 8.34
CA LEU A 66 -11.28 -2.42 7.43
C LEU A 66 -11.68 -2.50 5.95
N ALA A 67 -12.82 -3.10 5.65
CA ALA A 67 -13.39 -3.17 4.30
C ALA A 67 -14.42 -2.07 4.04
N GLY A 68 -14.49 -1.06 4.93
CA GLY A 68 -15.45 0.02 4.84
C GLY A 68 -15.36 0.83 3.54
N PRO A 69 -16.44 1.54 3.15
CA PRO A 69 -16.47 2.32 1.92
C PRO A 69 -15.33 3.35 1.86
N GLY A 70 -14.57 3.33 0.78
CA GLY A 70 -13.45 4.25 0.54
C GLY A 70 -12.11 3.83 1.17
N VAL A 71 -12.08 2.78 2.01
CA VAL A 71 -10.84 2.24 2.58
C VAL A 71 -10.16 1.30 1.58
N MET A 72 -10.90 0.34 1.02
CA MET A 72 -10.39 -0.59 0.00
C MET A 72 -10.78 -0.11 -1.40
N LYS A 73 -9.78 0.04 -2.28
CA LYS A 73 -10.00 0.39 -3.69
C LYS A 73 -10.09 -0.87 -4.53
N ALA A 74 -10.75 -0.78 -5.68
CA ALA A 74 -10.81 -1.87 -6.65
C ALA A 74 -9.41 -2.34 -7.10
N THR A 75 -8.41 -1.45 -7.09
CA THR A 75 -7.00 -1.76 -7.39
C THR A 75 -6.33 -2.67 -6.37
N ASP A 76 -6.86 -2.73 -5.14
CA ASP A 76 -6.27 -3.49 -4.04
C ASP A 76 -6.75 -4.95 -4.04
N ALA A 77 -7.89 -5.20 -4.73
CA ALA A 77 -8.55 -6.50 -4.78
C ALA A 77 -7.64 -7.66 -5.24
N PRO A 78 -6.78 -7.52 -6.28
CA PRO A 78 -5.90 -8.62 -6.71
C PRO A 78 -4.85 -8.99 -5.65
N ALA A 79 -4.30 -8.00 -4.95
CA ALA A 79 -3.31 -8.24 -3.90
C ALA A 79 -3.97 -8.85 -2.65
N LEU A 80 -5.20 -8.44 -2.34
CA LEU A 80 -5.97 -9.01 -1.24
C LEU A 80 -6.35 -10.47 -1.54
N ARG A 81 -6.88 -10.78 -2.73
CA ARG A 81 -7.16 -12.18 -3.13
C ARG A 81 -5.93 -13.06 -3.03
N ARG A 82 -4.74 -12.53 -3.40
CA ARG A 82 -3.48 -13.26 -3.28
C ARG A 82 -3.13 -13.61 -1.84
N LEU A 83 -3.38 -12.70 -0.88
CA LEU A 83 -3.17 -12.97 0.55
C LEU A 83 -3.99 -14.18 1.00
N PHE A 84 -5.29 -14.20 0.71
CA PHE A 84 -6.16 -15.30 1.11
C PHE A 84 -5.81 -16.61 0.39
N ALA A 85 -5.46 -16.56 -0.90
CA ALA A 85 -4.94 -17.73 -1.61
C ALA A 85 -3.67 -18.30 -0.95
N TYR A 86 -2.75 -17.45 -0.50
CA TYR A 86 -1.54 -17.89 0.21
C TYR A 86 -1.85 -18.47 1.57
N ARG A 87 -2.78 -17.90 2.33
CA ARG A 87 -3.25 -18.49 3.60
C ARG A 87 -3.84 -19.88 3.38
N SER A 88 -4.67 -20.06 2.35
CA SER A 88 -5.23 -21.38 2.01
C SER A 88 -4.15 -22.39 1.65
N ARG A 89 -3.16 -21.98 0.86
CA ARG A 89 -2.03 -22.84 0.48
C ARG A 89 -1.11 -23.16 1.67
N LEU A 90 -0.95 -22.23 2.61
CA LEU A 90 -0.16 -22.44 3.82
C LEU A 90 -0.79 -23.54 4.68
N LEU A 91 -2.11 -23.56 4.85
CA LEU A 91 -2.81 -24.62 5.58
C LEU A 91 -2.51 -26.00 4.98
N VAL A 92 -2.61 -26.12 3.65
CA VAL A 92 -2.29 -27.37 2.94
C VAL A 92 -0.82 -27.76 3.13
N ALA A 93 0.11 -26.80 3.06
CA ALA A 93 1.54 -27.07 3.23
C ALA A 93 1.89 -27.49 4.66
N LEU A 94 1.24 -26.90 5.67
CA LEU A 94 1.41 -27.27 7.08
C LEU A 94 0.90 -28.68 7.33
N GLU A 95 -0.30 -29.02 6.85
CA GLU A 95 -0.84 -30.38 6.98
C GLU A 95 0.07 -31.44 6.32
N ALA A 96 0.61 -31.13 5.13
CA ALA A 96 1.53 -32.03 4.44
C ALA A 96 2.88 -32.16 5.16
N MET A 97 3.38 -31.07 5.76
CA MET A 97 4.60 -31.08 6.57
C MET A 97 4.40 -31.85 7.87
N ASP A 98 3.26 -31.72 8.53
CA ASP A 98 2.95 -32.42 9.78
C ASP A 98 2.75 -33.93 9.56
N ALA A 99 2.16 -34.30 8.41
CA ALA A 99 2.02 -35.69 8.02
C ALA A 99 3.37 -36.39 7.75
N GLU A 100 4.32 -35.68 7.14
CA GLU A 100 5.65 -36.20 6.85
C GLU A 100 6.74 -35.13 7.06
N PRO A 101 7.19 -34.91 8.32
CA PRO A 101 8.15 -33.84 8.63
C PRO A 101 9.57 -34.14 8.16
N ILE A 102 9.93 -35.43 8.14
CA ILE A 102 11.24 -35.95 7.75
C ILE A 102 11.05 -36.94 6.61
N VAL A 103 11.72 -36.70 5.49
CA VAL A 103 11.68 -37.51 4.27
C VAL A 103 13.08 -38.05 3.99
N LEU A 104 13.16 -39.23 3.37
CA LEU A 104 14.41 -39.76 2.84
C LEU A 104 14.90 -38.92 1.66
N GLY A 105 16.06 -38.28 1.82
CA GLY A 105 16.74 -37.55 0.75
C GLY A 105 17.25 -38.50 -0.34
N SER A 106 17.69 -37.92 -1.47
CA SER A 106 18.17 -38.69 -2.64
C SER A 106 19.38 -39.60 -2.35
N THR A 107 20.12 -39.33 -1.28
CA THR A 107 21.26 -40.13 -0.80
C THR A 107 20.89 -41.06 0.37
N GLY A 108 19.60 -41.22 0.65
CA GLY A 108 19.10 -42.05 1.76
C GLY A 108 19.27 -41.43 3.16
N GLN A 109 19.65 -40.16 3.24
CA GLN A 109 19.78 -39.45 4.52
C GLN A 109 18.46 -38.78 4.93
N PRO A 110 18.06 -38.82 6.21
CA PRO A 110 16.89 -38.09 6.69
C PRO A 110 17.05 -36.59 6.43
N THR A 111 16.09 -35.99 5.74
CA THR A 111 16.07 -34.56 5.39
C THR A 111 14.71 -33.99 5.77
N MET A 112 14.66 -32.68 6.05
CA MET A 112 13.38 -31.99 6.24
C MET A 112 12.48 -32.12 5.01
N SER A 113 11.17 -32.20 5.25
CA SER A 113 10.15 -32.18 4.20
C SER A 113 10.34 -31.01 3.23
N PRO A 114 10.19 -31.21 1.91
CA PRO A 114 10.20 -30.12 0.93
C PRO A 114 9.15 -29.03 1.25
N TRP A 115 8.07 -29.42 1.94
CA TRP A 115 7.02 -28.50 2.39
C TRP A 115 7.51 -27.45 3.38
N ALA A 116 8.57 -27.73 4.16
CA ALA A 116 9.10 -26.77 5.13
C ALA A 116 9.62 -25.48 4.46
N ALA A 117 10.29 -25.62 3.31
CA ALA A 117 10.74 -24.45 2.54
C ALA A 117 9.57 -23.64 1.98
N GLU A 118 8.51 -24.33 1.55
CA GLU A 118 7.29 -23.69 1.03
C GLU A 118 6.50 -22.98 2.13
N VAL A 119 6.39 -23.59 3.33
CA VAL A 119 5.79 -22.97 4.52
C VAL A 119 6.49 -21.66 4.84
N HIS A 120 7.82 -21.66 4.99
CA HIS A 120 8.57 -20.44 5.27
C HIS A 120 8.41 -19.36 4.20
N ARG A 121 8.38 -19.75 2.92
CA ARG A 121 8.16 -18.82 1.81
C ARG A 121 6.75 -18.19 1.88
N LEU A 122 5.74 -18.99 2.19
CA LEU A 122 4.35 -18.54 2.30
C LEU A 122 4.15 -17.62 3.51
N GLU A 123 4.68 -17.98 4.67
CA GLU A 123 4.63 -17.14 5.89
C GLU A 123 5.22 -15.75 5.64
N ALA A 124 6.41 -15.69 5.02
CA ALA A 124 7.05 -14.41 4.69
C ALA A 124 6.22 -13.57 3.71
N ALA A 125 5.62 -14.20 2.70
CA ALA A 125 4.77 -13.52 1.73
C ALA A 125 3.45 -13.02 2.36
N ILE A 126 2.85 -13.82 3.24
CA ILE A 126 1.64 -13.46 3.99
C ILE A 126 1.92 -12.28 4.91
N ALA A 127 2.97 -12.35 5.74
CA ALA A 127 3.33 -11.28 6.67
C ALA A 127 3.52 -9.93 5.95
N LYS A 128 4.17 -9.95 4.78
CA LYS A 128 4.34 -8.75 3.94
C LYS A 128 3.00 -8.17 3.47
N LEU A 129 2.09 -9.02 2.98
CA LEU A 129 0.77 -8.59 2.52
C LEU A 129 -0.09 -8.09 3.69
N GLU A 130 -0.07 -8.78 4.84
CA GLU A 130 -0.77 -8.36 6.05
C GLU A 130 -0.30 -6.98 6.55
N GLN A 131 1.01 -6.73 6.48
CA GLN A 131 1.56 -5.42 6.80
C GLN A 131 1.09 -4.34 5.81
N GLN A 132 1.01 -4.66 4.52
CA GLN A 132 0.53 -3.72 3.49
C GLN A 132 -0.94 -3.36 3.69
N PHE A 133 -1.77 -4.33 4.08
CA PHE A 133 -3.20 -4.14 4.29
C PHE A 133 -3.59 -3.66 5.69
N GLY A 134 -2.64 -3.46 6.61
CA GLY A 134 -2.97 -3.01 7.96
C GLY A 134 -3.67 -4.09 8.79
N LEU A 135 -3.45 -5.37 8.51
CA LEU A 135 -4.11 -6.44 9.26
C LEU A 135 -3.46 -6.71 10.62
N THR A 136 -2.22 -6.23 10.84
CA THR A 136 -1.55 -6.28 12.14
C THR A 136 -1.75 -4.98 12.93
N PRO A 137 -1.79 -5.03 14.29
CA PRO A 137 -1.91 -3.82 15.11
C PRO A 137 -0.86 -2.75 14.80
N MET A 138 0.40 -3.16 14.59
CA MET A 138 1.49 -2.26 14.23
C MET A 138 1.29 -1.63 12.84
N ALA A 139 0.84 -2.41 11.86
CA ALA A 139 0.54 -1.89 10.54
C ALA A 139 -0.64 -0.90 10.57
N ARG A 140 -1.66 -1.15 11.40
CA ARG A 140 -2.75 -0.18 11.62
C ARG A 140 -2.26 1.14 12.19
N LEU A 141 -1.44 1.10 13.23
CA LEU A 141 -0.87 2.32 13.83
C LEU A 141 -0.06 3.10 12.80
N LYS A 142 0.78 2.42 12.00
CA LYS A 142 1.58 3.06 10.95
C LYS A 142 0.72 3.68 9.85
N LEU A 143 -0.35 3.00 9.42
CA LEU A 143 -1.29 3.53 8.43
C LEU A 143 -2.10 4.70 9.01
N GLY A 144 -2.50 4.64 10.28
CA GLY A 144 -3.18 5.72 10.98
C GLY A 144 -2.34 7.00 11.07
N VAL A 145 -1.08 6.88 11.48
CA VAL A 145 -0.12 8.00 11.48
C VAL A 145 0.05 8.60 10.08
N THR A 146 0.16 7.75 9.06
CA THR A 146 0.29 8.21 7.66
C THR A 146 -0.99 8.92 7.17
N TYR A 147 -2.17 8.44 7.59
CA TYR A 147 -3.45 9.06 7.23
C TYR A 147 -3.65 10.42 7.91
N GLU A 148 -3.32 10.53 9.20
CA GLU A 148 -3.36 11.79 9.95
C GLU A 148 -2.43 12.86 9.34
N GLU A 149 -1.21 12.46 8.96
CA GLU A 149 -0.27 13.34 8.24
C GLU A 149 -0.85 13.80 6.89
N GLY A 150 -1.47 12.90 6.14
CA GLY A 150 -2.11 13.20 4.85
C GLY A 150 -3.27 14.19 4.97
N VAL A 151 -4.15 14.01 5.97
CA VAL A 151 -5.29 14.92 6.24
C VAL A 151 -4.77 16.29 6.69
N SER A 152 -3.74 16.33 7.53
CA SER A 152 -3.10 17.58 7.98
C SER A 152 -2.50 18.37 6.80
N LEU A 153 -1.83 17.68 5.87
CA LEU A 153 -1.30 18.29 4.65
C LEU A 153 -2.41 18.79 3.73
N ALA A 154 -3.47 18.02 3.53
CA ALA A 154 -4.62 18.43 2.73
C ALA A 154 -5.31 19.67 3.33
N HIS A 155 -5.48 19.70 4.65
CA HIS A 155 -6.06 20.84 5.37
C HIS A 155 -5.19 22.10 5.24
N ARG A 156 -3.87 21.98 5.41
CA ARG A 156 -2.93 23.10 5.21
C ARG A 156 -2.94 23.61 3.76
N ASN A 157 -2.99 22.71 2.79
CA ASN A 157 -3.09 23.08 1.38
C ASN A 157 -4.40 23.85 1.11
N ALA A 158 -5.52 23.42 1.70
CA ALA A 158 -6.79 24.13 1.60
C ALA A 158 -6.72 25.54 2.21
N GLN A 159 -6.13 25.69 3.40
CA GLN A 159 -5.92 27.00 4.04
C GLN A 159 -5.05 27.94 3.19
N LEU A 160 -3.98 27.41 2.58
CA LEU A 160 -3.13 28.21 1.68
C LEU A 160 -3.91 28.68 0.44
N LEU A 161 -4.74 27.81 -0.14
CA LEU A 161 -5.59 28.17 -1.28
C LEU A 161 -6.63 29.23 -0.92
N GLU A 162 -7.22 29.15 0.28
CA GLU A 162 -8.13 30.19 0.78
C GLU A 162 -7.42 31.52 1.00
N ALA A 163 -6.22 31.51 1.60
CA ALA A 163 -5.42 32.72 1.79
C ALA A 163 -5.00 33.37 0.46
N PHE A 164 -4.71 32.59 -0.57
CA PHE A 164 -4.46 33.13 -1.91
C PHE A 164 -5.72 33.74 -2.54
N ARG A 165 -6.90 33.17 -2.28
CA ARG A 165 -8.18 33.67 -2.81
C ARG A 165 -8.56 35.01 -2.17
N THR A 166 -8.36 35.15 -0.86
CA THR A 166 -8.64 36.42 -0.14
C THR A 166 -7.62 37.51 -0.43
N ALA A 167 -6.38 37.16 -0.80
CA ALA A 167 -5.36 38.14 -1.20
C ALA A 167 -5.51 38.67 -2.64
N GLN A 168 -6.39 38.07 -3.46
CA GLN A 168 -6.68 38.52 -4.83
C GLN A 168 -8.02 39.27 -4.98
N SER A 169 -8.83 39.32 -3.91
CA SER A 169 -10.04 40.16 -3.78
C SER A 169 -9.70 41.48 -3.12
#